data_AF-A0A9D5KY98-F1
#
_entry.id   AF-A0A9D5KY98-F1
#
_cell.length_a   1.000
_cell.length_b   1.000
_cell.length_c   1.000
_cell.angle_alpha   90.00
_cell.angle_beta   90.00
_cell.angle_gamma   90.00
#
_symmetry.space_group_name_H-M   'P 1'
#
loop_
_entity.id
_entity.type
_entity.pdbx_description
1 polymer ?
#
loop_
_entity_poly.entity_id
_entity_poly.type
_entity_poly.pdbx_seq_one_letter_code
_entity_poly.pdbx_strand_id
1 'polypeptide(L)'
;MKNKIREAIEANDITRVRILLIESMSKNAGKSAALTEISETVSSLKDLFEPDNGKAYPGAHEMTEVGLKELTEDLHQNFSLPKYRLFTEVHARIARDPEFSLSEEPEVAGNLEASPLRPQKPRSITKTIGFILMILGAACSIVGICTGVKFMIGLGIGVIMLGSAIVYSGIPRSSSSL
;
A
#
# COMPACT_ATOMS: atom_id res chain seq x y z
N MET A 1 7.53 19.89 -15.94
CA MET A 1 6.54 18.88 -16.37
C MET A 1 5.17 19.49 -16.60
N LYS A 2 4.65 20.28 -15.65
CA LYS A 2 3.38 21.01 -15.76
C LYS A 2 3.15 21.76 -17.08
N ASN A 3 4.09 22.60 -17.51
CA ASN A 3 3.95 23.36 -18.77
C ASN A 3 3.78 22.45 -19.99
N LYS A 4 4.52 21.32 -20.04
CA LYS A 4 4.40 20.34 -21.13
C LYS A 4 3.04 19.65 -21.17
N ILE A 5 2.45 19.35 -20.01
CA ILE A 5 1.09 18.79 -19.93
C ILE A 5 0.08 19.82 -20.42
N ARG A 6 0.21 21.09 -19.98
CA ARG A 6 -0.68 22.17 -20.43
C ARG A 6 -0.59 22.40 -21.94
N GLU A 7 0.62 22.46 -22.49
CA GLU A 7 0.84 22.59 -23.95
C GLU A 7 0.18 21.42 -24.71
N ALA A 8 0.30 20.18 -24.22
CA ALA A 8 -0.34 19.03 -24.84
C ALA A 8 -1.88 19.09 -24.75
N ILE A 9 -2.43 19.62 -23.65
CA ILE A 9 -3.87 19.84 -23.48
C ILE A 9 -4.37 20.91 -24.46
N GLU A 10 -3.68 22.04 -24.56
CA GLU A 10 -4.02 23.12 -25.49
C GLU A 10 -3.96 22.66 -26.95
N ALA A 11 -3.01 21.76 -27.27
CA ALA A 11 -2.91 21.12 -28.58
C ALA A 11 -3.93 20.00 -28.81
N ASN A 12 -4.76 19.68 -27.80
CA ASN A 12 -5.68 18.53 -27.80
C ASN A 12 -4.99 17.18 -28.13
N ASP A 13 -3.71 17.06 -27.77
CA ASP A 13 -2.90 15.85 -27.97
C ASP A 13 -3.04 14.94 -26.75
N ILE A 14 -4.17 14.22 -26.70
CA ILE A 14 -4.52 13.33 -25.58
C ILE A 14 -3.47 12.23 -25.39
N THR A 15 -2.93 11.68 -26.48
CA THR A 15 -1.87 10.68 -26.43
C THR A 15 -0.64 11.22 -25.71
N ARG A 16 -0.24 12.45 -26.03
CA ARG A 16 0.89 13.09 -25.36
C ARG A 16 0.61 13.40 -23.90
N VAL A 17 -0.61 13.81 -23.56
CA VAL A 17 -1.03 14.00 -22.16
C VAL A 17 -0.86 12.69 -21.38
N ARG A 18 -1.36 11.56 -21.88
CA ARG A 18 -1.24 10.24 -21.23
C ARG A 18 0.21 9.85 -20.96
N ILE A 19 1.09 10.01 -21.95
CA ILE A 19 2.53 9.73 -21.80
C ILE A 19 3.16 10.59 -20.70
N LEU A 20 2.86 11.89 -20.70
CA LEU A 20 3.39 12.83 -19.71
C LEU A 20 2.85 12.55 -18.30
N LEU A 21 1.63 12.04 -18.17
CA LEU A 21 1.05 11.61 -16.90
C LEU A 21 1.78 10.39 -16.32
N ILE A 22 2.07 9.38 -17.14
CA ILE A 22 2.86 8.20 -16.72
C ILE A 22 4.25 8.65 -16.28
N GLU A 23 4.95 9.45 -17.12
CA GLU A 23 6.30 9.93 -16.83
C GLU A 23 6.35 10.79 -15.55
N SER A 24 5.37 11.67 -15.36
CA SER A 24 5.30 12.54 -14.19
C SER A 24 5.12 11.75 -12.90
N MET A 25 4.29 10.72 -12.92
CA MET A 25 4.05 9.84 -11.77
C MET A 25 5.31 9.07 -11.37
N SER A 26 6.04 8.50 -12.32
CA SER A 26 7.29 7.79 -12.01
C SER A 26 8.37 8.71 -11.44
N LYS A 27 8.45 9.96 -11.92
CA LYS A 27 9.48 10.93 -11.50
C LYS A 27 9.14 11.67 -10.21
N ASN A 28 7.86 11.82 -9.88
CA ASN A 28 7.39 12.61 -8.74
C ASN A 28 6.58 11.79 -7.74
N ALA A 29 6.79 10.47 -7.72
CA ALA A 29 6.17 9.56 -6.76
C ALA A 29 6.26 10.14 -5.33
N GLY A 30 5.12 10.16 -4.63
CA GLY A 30 5.00 10.67 -3.24
C GLY A 30 4.95 12.19 -3.08
N LYS A 31 5.12 12.99 -4.14
CA LYS A 31 4.94 14.45 -4.09
C LYS A 31 3.47 14.81 -4.34
N SER A 32 2.64 14.63 -3.32
CA SER A 32 1.17 14.77 -3.40
C SER A 32 0.71 16.09 -4.04
N ALA A 33 1.37 17.21 -3.75
CA ALA A 33 1.03 18.52 -4.32
C ALA A 33 1.16 18.57 -5.86
N ALA A 34 2.17 17.90 -6.43
CA ALA A 34 2.35 17.83 -7.88
C ALA A 34 1.28 16.93 -8.54
N LEU A 35 0.76 15.94 -7.81
CA LEU A 35 -0.23 14.99 -8.32
C LEU A 35 -1.65 15.54 -8.26
N THR A 36 -2.00 16.27 -7.19
CA THR A 36 -3.29 16.96 -7.06
C THR A 36 -3.47 17.99 -8.16
N GLU A 37 -2.44 18.81 -8.41
CA GLU A 37 -2.49 19.86 -9.44
C GLU A 37 -2.60 19.27 -10.86
N ILE A 38 -1.94 18.15 -11.11
CA ILE A 38 -2.09 17.40 -12.36
C ILE A 38 -3.51 16.83 -12.47
N SER A 39 -4.02 16.19 -11.40
CA SER A 39 -5.36 15.61 -11.37
C SER A 39 -6.43 16.64 -11.71
N GLU A 40 -6.40 17.81 -11.08
CA GLU A 40 -7.35 18.90 -11.35
C GLU A 40 -7.30 19.34 -12.81
N THR A 41 -6.09 19.51 -13.35
CA THR A 41 -5.87 19.96 -14.73
C THR A 41 -6.38 18.93 -15.75
N VAL A 42 -6.25 17.64 -15.46
CA VAL A 42 -6.64 16.59 -16.41
C VAL A 42 -8.06 16.06 -16.21
N SER A 43 -8.71 16.33 -15.07
CA SER A 43 -10.10 15.92 -14.83
C SER A 43 -11.14 16.57 -15.77
N SER A 44 -10.80 17.67 -16.44
CA SER A 44 -11.65 18.32 -17.43
C SER A 44 -11.50 17.76 -18.85
N LEU A 45 -10.52 16.90 -19.10
CA LEU A 45 -10.27 16.32 -20.42
C LEU A 45 -11.26 15.20 -20.71
N LYS A 46 -12.08 15.42 -21.73
CA LYS A 46 -12.88 14.36 -22.32
C LYS A 46 -11.95 13.34 -23.00
N ASP A 47 -12.31 12.06 -22.91
CA ASP A 47 -11.58 10.95 -23.56
C ASP A 47 -10.14 10.75 -23.07
N LEU A 48 -9.77 11.32 -21.91
CA LEU A 48 -8.47 11.07 -21.30
C LEU A 48 -8.27 9.58 -20.98
N PHE A 49 -9.30 8.96 -20.41
CA PHE A 49 -9.30 7.55 -20.05
C PHE A 49 -10.06 6.72 -21.07
N GLU A 50 -9.46 5.59 -21.42
CA GLU A 50 -10.05 4.61 -22.31
C GLU A 50 -10.88 3.59 -21.50
N PRO A 51 -11.86 2.92 -22.13
CA PRO A 51 -12.49 1.75 -21.55
C PRO A 51 -11.42 0.72 -21.16
N ASP A 52 -11.59 0.12 -19.99
CA ASP A 52 -10.65 -0.87 -19.49
C ASP A 52 -10.75 -2.17 -20.29
N ASN A 53 -9.60 -2.74 -20.67
CA ASN A 53 -9.55 -4.00 -21.41
C ASN A 53 -9.69 -5.25 -20.52
N GLY A 54 -9.86 -5.09 -19.20
CA GLY A 54 -10.09 -6.17 -18.25
C GLY A 54 -8.84 -6.97 -17.84
N LYS A 55 -7.63 -6.53 -18.23
CA LYS A 55 -6.39 -7.16 -17.76
C LYS A 55 -6.21 -6.92 -16.26
N ALA A 56 -6.16 -7.99 -15.48
CA ALA A 56 -6.01 -7.94 -14.03
C ALA A 56 -4.53 -7.87 -13.62
N TYR A 57 -4.27 -7.15 -12.54
CA TYR A 57 -2.95 -6.98 -11.92
C TYR A 57 -3.06 -7.23 -10.42
N PRO A 58 -1.99 -7.70 -9.76
CA PRO A 58 -1.95 -7.76 -8.30
C PRO A 58 -2.16 -6.37 -7.70
N GLY A 59 -2.68 -6.33 -6.48
CA GLY A 59 -2.86 -5.06 -5.76
C GLY A 59 -1.51 -4.40 -5.46
N ALA A 60 -1.53 -3.11 -5.09
CA ALA A 60 -0.31 -2.37 -4.80
C ALA A 60 0.54 -3.00 -3.67
N HIS A 61 -0.06 -3.85 -2.82
CA HIS A 61 0.64 -4.57 -1.77
C HIS A 61 1.55 -5.70 -2.29
N GLU A 62 1.08 -6.39 -3.32
CA GLU A 62 1.66 -7.61 -3.89
C GLU A 62 2.36 -7.33 -5.23
N MET A 63 2.49 -6.06 -5.60
CA MET A 63 3.10 -5.66 -6.87
C MET A 63 4.58 -6.03 -6.90
N THR A 64 5.01 -6.61 -8.02
CA THR A 64 6.39 -6.99 -8.33
C THR A 64 7.00 -5.99 -9.30
N GLU A 65 8.32 -6.03 -9.50
CA GLU A 65 8.98 -5.16 -10.48
C GLU A 65 8.52 -5.49 -11.90
N VAL A 66 8.41 -6.79 -12.21
CA VAL A 66 7.88 -7.29 -13.49
C VAL A 66 6.44 -6.84 -13.69
N GLY A 67 5.59 -6.97 -12.66
CA GLY A 67 4.20 -6.56 -12.71
C GLY A 67 4.03 -5.05 -12.92
N LEU A 68 4.86 -4.23 -12.27
CA LEU A 68 4.85 -2.78 -12.46
C LEU A 68 5.30 -2.40 -13.89
N LYS A 69 6.31 -3.09 -14.43
CA LYS A 69 6.75 -2.87 -15.81
C LYS A 69 5.63 -3.21 -16.80
N GLU A 70 4.99 -4.37 -16.65
CA GLU A 70 3.85 -4.77 -17.48
C GLU A 70 2.66 -3.82 -17.35
N LEU A 71 2.37 -3.31 -16.14
CA LEU A 71 1.32 -2.32 -15.92
C LEU A 71 1.65 -1.00 -16.64
N THR A 72 2.92 -0.60 -16.64
CA THR A 72 3.39 0.61 -17.32
C THR A 72 3.25 0.48 -18.83
N GLU A 73 3.66 -0.66 -19.40
CA GLU A 73 3.54 -0.96 -20.83
C GLU A 73 2.07 -0.99 -21.27
N ASP A 74 1.20 -1.62 -20.47
CA ASP A 74 -0.23 -1.70 -20.77
C ASP A 74 -0.92 -0.33 -20.66
N LEU A 75 -0.48 0.54 -19.74
CA LEU A 75 -0.94 1.94 -19.70
C LEU A 75 -0.57 2.75 -20.94
N HIS A 76 0.54 2.42 -21.62
CA HIS A 76 0.88 3.04 -22.90
C HIS A 76 -0.02 2.57 -24.06
N GLN A 77 -0.63 1.38 -23.94
CA GLN A 77 -1.49 0.81 -24.97
C GLN A 77 -2.99 1.03 -24.71
N ASN A 78 -3.40 1.01 -23.45
CA ASN A 78 -4.77 1.22 -23.00
C ASN A 78 -4.74 1.98 -21.68
N PHE A 79 -4.85 3.31 -21.79
CA PHE A 79 -4.78 4.20 -20.65
C PHE A 79 -6.12 4.24 -19.90
N SER A 80 -6.39 3.19 -19.13
CA SER A 80 -7.63 3.05 -18.37
C SER A 80 -7.49 3.63 -16.95
N LEU A 81 -8.59 4.15 -16.42
CA LEU A 81 -8.62 4.73 -15.08
C LEU A 81 -8.26 3.72 -13.97
N PRO A 82 -8.74 2.46 -13.98
CA PRO A 82 -8.35 1.46 -12.98
C PRO A 82 -6.85 1.19 -12.95
N LYS A 83 -6.22 1.00 -14.11
CA LYS A 83 -4.77 0.76 -14.21
C LYS A 83 -3.97 1.97 -13.75
N TYR A 84 -4.40 3.16 -14.14
CA TYR A 84 -3.70 4.39 -13.76
C TYR A 84 -3.76 4.62 -12.24
N ARG A 85 -4.90 4.33 -11.61
CA ARG A 85 -5.04 4.37 -10.14
C ARG A 85 -4.09 3.38 -9.47
N LEU A 86 -4.09 2.12 -9.89
CA LEU A 86 -3.19 1.11 -9.33
C LEU A 86 -1.71 1.55 -9.47
N PHE A 87 -1.33 2.02 -10.65
CA PHE A 87 0.01 2.54 -10.91
C PHE A 87 0.38 3.70 -9.97
N THR A 88 -0.53 4.64 -9.75
CA THR A 88 -0.29 5.76 -8.82
C THR A 88 -0.15 5.28 -7.37
N GLU A 89 -0.91 4.26 -6.98
CA GLU A 89 -0.86 3.69 -5.63
C GLU A 89 0.47 2.98 -5.36
N VAL A 90 0.95 2.17 -6.32
CA VAL A 90 2.26 1.50 -6.26
C VAL A 90 3.38 2.53 -6.10
N HIS A 91 3.40 3.57 -6.94
CA HIS A 91 4.42 4.62 -6.84
C HIS A 91 4.31 5.43 -5.53
N ALA A 92 3.09 5.72 -5.05
CA ALA A 92 2.91 6.38 -3.76
C ALA A 92 3.36 5.53 -2.57
N ARG A 93 3.38 4.19 -2.71
CA ARG A 93 3.94 3.28 -1.70
C ARG A 93 5.45 3.28 -1.73
N ILE A 94 6.07 3.12 -2.91
CA ILE A 94 7.52 3.19 -3.11
C ILE A 94 8.07 4.50 -2.53
N ALA A 95 7.38 5.62 -2.74
CA ALA A 95 7.82 6.90 -2.21
C ALA A 95 7.61 7.09 -0.70
N ARG A 96 6.68 6.35 -0.09
CA ARG A 96 6.41 6.42 1.36
C ARG A 96 7.37 5.55 2.18
N ASP A 97 7.92 4.50 1.59
CA ASP A 97 8.81 3.56 2.25
C ASP A 97 10.11 3.42 1.45
N PRO A 98 11.18 4.13 1.83
CA PRO A 98 12.47 4.09 1.11
C PRO A 98 13.16 2.72 1.16
N GLU A 99 12.79 1.86 2.11
CA GLU A 99 13.30 0.48 2.22
C GLU A 99 12.42 -0.50 1.43
N PHE A 100 11.22 -0.08 0.99
CA PHE A 100 10.35 -0.89 0.15
C PHE A 100 10.99 -1.11 -1.21
N SER A 101 11.25 -2.39 -1.49
CA SER A 101 11.73 -2.88 -2.76
C SER A 101 10.67 -3.82 -3.34
N LEU A 102 10.36 -3.65 -4.61
CA LEU A 102 9.50 -4.59 -5.32
C LEU A 102 10.29 -5.91 -5.46
N SER A 103 9.63 -7.04 -5.24
CA SER A 103 10.25 -8.33 -5.54
C SER A 103 10.40 -8.52 -7.04
N GLU A 104 11.52 -9.12 -7.47
CA GLU A 104 11.74 -9.50 -8.87
C GLU A 104 10.91 -10.74 -9.26
N GLU A 105 10.56 -11.60 -8.30
CA GLU A 105 9.81 -12.82 -8.55
C GLU A 105 8.30 -12.61 -8.33
N PRO A 106 7.43 -13.08 -9.26
CA PRO A 106 6.02 -13.26 -8.96
C PRO A 106 5.91 -14.31 -7.87
N GLU A 107 5.31 -13.96 -6.72
CA GLU A 107 4.95 -14.96 -5.71
C GLU A 107 3.93 -15.90 -6.34
N VAL A 108 4.43 -17.01 -6.90
CA VAL A 108 3.58 -18.08 -7.41
C VAL A 108 2.87 -18.65 -6.19
N ALA A 109 1.57 -18.39 -6.10
CA ALA A 109 0.68 -19.02 -5.14
C ALA A 109 0.65 -20.54 -5.40
N GLY A 110 1.64 -21.24 -4.84
CA GLY A 110 1.87 -22.65 -5.12
C GLY A 110 3.16 -23.11 -4.49
N ASN A 111 3.16 -23.27 -3.18
CA ASN A 111 3.59 -24.50 -2.49
C ASN A 111 3.72 -24.24 -0.99
N LEU A 112 2.76 -24.76 -0.21
CA LEU A 112 3.12 -25.38 1.05
C LEU A 112 4.16 -26.46 0.71
N GLU A 113 5.44 -26.23 0.99
CA GLU A 113 6.31 -27.21 1.63
C GLU A 113 7.73 -26.65 1.82
N ALA A 114 8.13 -26.62 3.09
CA ALA A 114 9.49 -26.70 3.63
C ALA A 114 10.63 -25.96 2.87
N SER A 115 10.82 -24.68 3.19
CA SER A 115 12.11 -24.01 2.94
C SER A 115 12.99 -24.06 4.20
N PRO A 116 14.24 -24.54 4.14
CA PRO A 116 15.16 -24.47 5.27
C PRO A 116 15.56 -23.00 5.50
N LEU A 117 15.16 -22.51 6.67
CA LEU A 117 15.43 -21.17 7.19
C LEU A 117 16.86 -20.68 6.90
N ARG A 118 16.98 -19.61 6.10
CA ARG A 118 18.07 -18.63 6.28
C ARG A 118 17.69 -17.70 7.44
N PRO A 119 18.64 -17.34 8.32
CA PRO A 119 18.32 -16.71 9.59
C PRO A 119 17.96 -15.23 9.37
N GLN A 120 16.68 -14.93 9.19
CA GLN A 120 16.19 -13.59 9.49
C GLN A 120 16.37 -13.35 10.99
N LYS A 121 17.20 -12.36 11.30
CA LYS A 121 17.36 -11.75 12.62
C LYS A 121 15.98 -11.62 13.29
N PRO A 122 15.73 -12.21 14.47
CA PRO A 122 14.37 -12.35 15.00
C PRO A 122 13.82 -10.98 15.41
N ARG A 123 13.11 -10.31 14.50
CA ARG A 123 12.23 -9.19 14.85
C ARG A 123 11.05 -9.83 15.58
N SER A 124 11.15 -9.84 16.91
CA SER A 124 10.27 -10.51 17.87
C SER A 124 8.80 -10.51 17.43
N ILE A 125 8.40 -11.61 16.77
CA ILE A 125 7.04 -11.90 16.29
C ILE A 125 6.04 -11.77 17.46
N THR A 126 6.49 -12.06 18.67
CA THR A 126 5.79 -11.88 19.95
C THR A 126 5.31 -10.43 20.17
N LYS A 127 6.09 -9.41 19.75
CA LYS A 127 5.70 -7.99 19.88
C LYS A 127 4.57 -7.64 18.91
N THR A 128 4.66 -8.10 17.66
CA THR A 128 3.62 -7.86 16.65
C THR A 128 2.29 -8.51 17.05
N ILE A 129 2.33 -9.75 17.52
CA ILE A 129 1.14 -10.47 18.00
C ILE A 129 0.50 -9.74 19.20
N GLY A 130 1.31 -9.28 20.15
CA GLY A 130 0.81 -8.55 21.31
C GLY A 130 0.12 -7.22 20.97
N PHE A 131 0.65 -6.47 19.99
CA PHE A 131 0.01 -5.25 19.50
C PHE A 131 -1.32 -5.51 18.80
N ILE A 132 -1.39 -6.55 17.97
CA ILE A 132 -2.64 -6.94 17.29
C ILE A 132 -3.71 -7.30 18.32
N LEU A 133 -3.36 -8.06 19.36
CA LEU A 133 -4.28 -8.43 20.45
C LEU A 133 -4.76 -7.19 21.22
N MET A 134 -3.87 -6.23 21.51
CA MET A 134 -4.25 -4.97 22.17
C MET A 134 -5.29 -4.16 21.37
N ILE A 135 -5.05 -3.98 20.06
CA ILE A 135 -5.94 -3.20 19.19
C ILE A 135 -7.31 -3.87 19.08
N LEU A 136 -7.33 -5.21 18.94
CA LEU A 136 -8.55 -5.98 18.87
C LEU A 136 -9.36 -5.89 20.17
N GLY A 137 -8.71 -6.01 21.33
CA GLY A 137 -9.36 -5.86 22.63
C GLY A 137 -9.92 -4.45 22.87
N ALA A 138 -9.23 -3.41 22.39
CA ALA A 138 -9.70 -2.03 22.46
C ALA A 138 -10.96 -1.82 21.62
N ALA A 139 -10.98 -2.34 20.39
CA ALA A 139 -12.16 -2.29 19.52
C ALA A 139 -13.36 -3.01 20.16
N CYS A 140 -13.17 -4.21 20.69
CA CYS A 140 -14.23 -4.94 21.40
C CYS A 140 -14.77 -4.19 22.63
N SER A 141 -13.89 -3.50 23.37
CA SER A 141 -14.29 -2.70 24.54
C SER A 141 -15.17 -1.51 24.14
N ILE A 142 -14.77 -0.79 23.08
CA ILE A 142 -15.53 0.36 22.55
C ILE A 142 -16.92 -0.09 22.09
N VAL A 143 -16.99 -1.18 21.33
CA VAL A 143 -18.26 -1.74 20.86
C VAL A 143 -19.14 -2.19 22.04
N GLY A 144 -18.56 -2.77 23.09
CA GLY A 144 -19.27 -3.16 24.30
C GLY A 144 -19.87 -1.97 25.05
N ILE A 145 -19.16 -0.83 25.11
CA ILE A 145 -19.67 0.43 25.69
C ILE A 145 -20.82 0.98 24.85
N CYS A 146 -20.68 0.99 23.53
CA CYS A 146 -21.71 1.51 22.62
C CYS A 146 -23.00 0.68 22.59
N THR A 147 -22.90 -0.64 22.82
CA THR A 147 -24.05 -1.56 22.79
C THR A 147 -24.65 -1.82 24.18
N GLY A 148 -24.05 -1.29 25.25
CA GLY A 148 -24.51 -1.50 26.63
C GLY A 148 -24.27 -2.91 27.18
N VAL A 149 -23.55 -3.77 26.43
CA VAL A 149 -23.28 -5.16 26.80
C VAL A 149 -22.02 -5.22 27.66
N LYS A 150 -22.21 -5.21 28.99
CA LYS A 150 -21.14 -5.24 30.00
C LYS A 150 -20.17 -6.43 29.84
N PHE A 151 -20.64 -7.56 29.29
CA PHE A 151 -19.82 -8.74 29.03
C PHE A 151 -18.71 -8.49 27.99
N MET A 152 -18.99 -7.74 26.92
CA MET A 152 -18.00 -7.41 25.88
C MET A 152 -16.92 -6.47 26.40
N ILE A 153 -17.26 -5.59 27.34
CA ILE A 153 -16.30 -4.69 28.00
C ILE A 153 -15.29 -5.51 28.81
N GLY A 154 -15.76 -6.47 29.60
CA GLY A 154 -14.88 -7.36 30.37
C GLY A 154 -13.96 -8.21 29.49
N LEU A 155 -14.49 -8.74 28.38
CA LEU A 155 -13.72 -9.49 27.40
C LEU A 155 -12.65 -8.63 26.74
N GLY A 156 -12.99 -7.41 26.33
CA GLY A 156 -12.05 -6.49 25.70
C GLY A 156 -10.90 -6.08 26.64
N ILE A 157 -11.20 -5.75 27.91
CA ILE A 157 -10.18 -5.45 28.92
C ILE A 157 -9.27 -6.67 29.16
N GLY A 158 -9.83 -7.88 29.21
CA GLY A 158 -9.06 -9.11 29.35
C GLY A 158 -8.09 -9.37 28.20
N VAL A 159 -8.53 -9.14 26.96
CA VAL A 159 -7.68 -9.29 25.76
C VAL A 159 -6.58 -8.23 25.72
N ILE A 160 -6.85 -6.99 26.15
CA ILE A 160 -5.84 -5.94 26.27
C ILE A 160 -4.77 -6.31 27.31
N MET A 161 -5.19 -6.81 28.47
CA MET A 161 -4.27 -7.29 29.53
C MET A 161 -3.39 -8.45 29.03
N LEU A 162 -3.97 -9.40 28.31
CA LEU A 162 -3.21 -10.52 27.73
C LEU A 162 -2.20 -10.05 26.67
N GLY A 163 -2.62 -9.15 25.77
CA GLY A 163 -1.73 -8.52 24.80
C GLY A 163 -0.57 -7.78 25.47
N SER A 164 -0.87 -7.03 26.54
CA SER A 164 0.13 -6.31 27.34
C SER A 164 1.18 -7.24 27.95
N ALA A 165 0.75 -8.37 28.53
CA ALA A 165 1.65 -9.36 29.12
C ALA A 165 2.59 -9.99 28.08
N ILE A 166 2.06 -10.33 26.90
CA ILE A 166 2.85 -10.91 25.79
C ILE A 166 3.90 -9.90 25.29
N VAL A 167 3.55 -8.62 25.15
CA VAL A 167 4.50 -7.57 24.78
C VAL A 167 5.58 -7.41 25.87
N TYR A 168 5.18 -7.40 27.15
CA TYR A 168 6.12 -7.28 28.28
C TYR A 168 7.10 -8.45 28.36
N SER A 169 6.65 -9.69 28.14
CA SER A 169 7.52 -10.86 28.10
C SER A 169 8.50 -10.85 26.92
N GLY A 170 8.19 -10.10 25.85
CA GLY A 170 9.07 -9.90 24.70
C GLY A 170 10.11 -8.79 24.87
N ILE A 171 10.12 -8.07 25.99
CA ILE A 171 11.17 -7.09 26.32
C ILE A 171 12.28 -7.82 27.08
N PRO A 172 13.51 -7.92 26.54
CA PRO A 172 14.61 -8.51 27.28
C PRO A 172 14.83 -7.68 28.54
N ARG A 173 14.64 -8.30 29.72
CA ARG A 173 15.00 -7.68 30.99
C ARG A 173 16.50 -7.46 30.97
N SER A 174 16.93 -6.21 30.86
CA SER A 174 18.30 -5.86 31.21
C SER A 174 18.42 -6.10 32.71
N SER A 175 18.99 -7.24 33.08
CA SER A 175 19.35 -7.54 34.46
C SER A 175 20.42 -6.54 34.88
N SER A 176 20.00 -5.47 35.54
CA SER A 176 20.88 -4.60 36.30
C SER A 176 21.44 -5.42 37.46
N SER A 177 22.59 -6.05 37.23
CA SER A 177 23.46 -6.59 38.28
C SER A 177 23.98 -5.43 39.11
N LEU A 178 23.58 -5.39 40.38
CA LEU A 178 24.24 -4.64 41.46
C LEU A 178 24.83 -5.66 42.42
#